data_AF-A0A9E4CLA8-F1
#
_entry.id   AF-A0A9E4CLA8-F1
#
_cell.length_a   1.000
_cell.length_b   1.000
_cell.length_c   1.000
_cell.angle_alpha   90.00
_cell.angle_beta   90.00
_cell.angle_gamma   90.00
#
_symmetry.space_group_name_H-M   'P 1'
#
loop_
_entity.id
_entity.type
_entity.pdbx_description
1 polymer ?
#
loop_
_entity_poly.entity_id
_entity_poly.type
_entity_poly.pdbx_seq_one_letter_code
_entity_poly.pdbx_strand_id
1 'polypeptide(L)'
;MKIHLWLRPAFILIILTACSNSGERDYYTAVVEGTVVQVPALTGGKIDEMAVETGDEVAAGALLAHIDTLELSYQRNQLRATLEELAVQLAIARKQLAQGETNRGYLAEK
;
A
#
# COMPACT_ATOMS: atom_id res chain seq x y z
N MET A 1 -18.46 56.79 -68.27
CA MET A 1 -18.56 55.46 -67.63
C MET A 1 -17.95 55.52 -66.23
N LYS A 2 -18.76 55.75 -65.18
CA LYS A 2 -18.32 56.01 -63.77
C LYS A 2 -18.46 54.78 -62.85
N ILE A 3 -18.48 53.57 -63.43
CA ILE A 3 -18.82 52.33 -62.71
C ILE A 3 -17.67 51.80 -61.84
N HIS A 4 -16.41 52.13 -62.17
CA HIS A 4 -15.24 51.71 -61.39
C HIS A 4 -15.00 52.53 -60.11
N LEU A 5 -15.52 53.77 -60.03
CA LEU A 5 -15.32 54.66 -58.89
C LEU A 5 -16.24 54.30 -57.71
N TRP A 6 -17.35 53.59 -57.97
CA TRP A 6 -18.32 53.13 -56.97
C TRP A 6 -18.14 51.66 -56.55
N LEU A 7 -17.23 50.92 -57.21
CA LEU A 7 -16.89 49.53 -56.86
C LEU A 7 -15.85 49.41 -55.73
N ARG A 8 -14.96 50.41 -55.61
CA ARG A 8 -13.94 50.48 -54.55
C ARG A 8 -14.49 50.58 -53.12
N PRO A 9 -15.51 51.41 -52.80
CA PRO A 9 -16.05 51.46 -51.44
C PRO A 9 -16.82 50.19 -51.07
N ALA A 10 -17.47 49.53 -52.04
CA ALA A 10 -18.18 48.27 -51.81
C ALA A 10 -17.24 47.12 -51.46
N PHE A 11 -16.07 47.04 -52.11
CA PHE A 11 -15.05 46.04 -51.79
C PHE A 11 -14.46 46.22 -50.39
N ILE A 12 -14.25 47.47 -49.96
CA ILE A 12 -13.79 47.78 -48.60
C ILE A 12 -14.86 47.36 -47.56
N LEU A 13 -16.14 47.62 -47.83
CA LEU A 13 -17.22 47.29 -46.89
C LEU A 13 -17.37 45.76 -46.67
N ILE A 14 -17.10 44.95 -47.70
CA ILE A 14 -17.13 43.48 -47.62
C ILE A 14 -15.99 42.93 -46.74
N ILE A 15 -14.82 43.57 -46.76
CA ILE A 15 -13.67 43.14 -45.95
C ILE A 15 -13.93 43.40 -44.47
N LEU A 16 -14.66 44.47 -44.11
CA LEU A 16 -14.97 44.79 -42.71
C LEU A 16 -15.98 43.81 -42.06
N THR A 17 -16.78 43.08 -42.83
CA THR A 17 -17.75 42.11 -42.29
C THR A 17 -17.17 40.72 -42.06
N ALA A 18 -15.92 40.45 -42.48
CA ALA A 18 -15.30 39.13 -42.37
C ALA A 18 -14.76 38.79 -40.97
N CYS A 19 -14.71 39.75 -40.05
CA CYS A 19 -14.29 39.55 -38.66
C CYS A 19 -15.49 39.59 -37.69
N SER A 20 -16.42 38.64 -37.83
CA SER A 20 -17.32 38.30 -36.72
C SER A 20 -16.80 37.03 -36.05
N ASN A 21 -16.07 37.19 -34.95
CA ASN A 21 -15.63 36.08 -34.12
C ASN A 21 -16.85 35.44 -33.45
N SER A 22 -17.45 34.45 -34.10
CA SER A 22 -18.48 33.62 -33.48
C SER A 22 -17.79 32.80 -32.41
N GLY A 23 -17.98 33.18 -31.14
CA GLY A 23 -17.33 32.58 -29.97
C GLY A 23 -17.39 31.06 -30.00
N GLU A 24 -16.31 30.47 -30.49
CA GLU A 24 -16.11 29.03 -30.56
C GLU A 24 -15.89 28.58 -29.12
N ARG A 25 -16.86 27.83 -28.59
CA ARG A 25 -16.76 27.28 -27.23
C ARG A 25 -15.80 26.09 -27.30
N ASP A 26 -14.63 26.26 -26.72
CA ASP A 26 -13.70 25.16 -26.56
C ASP A 26 -14.28 24.14 -25.57
N TYR A 27 -14.54 22.94 -26.06
CA TYR A 27 -14.94 21.81 -25.23
C TYR A 27 -13.70 21.01 -24.86
N TYR A 28 -13.40 20.97 -23.56
CA TYR A 28 -12.32 20.17 -23.01
C TYR A 28 -12.87 18.96 -22.27
N THR A 29 -12.29 17.80 -22.54
CA THR A 29 -12.51 16.59 -21.75
C THR A 29 -11.36 16.47 -20.76
N ALA A 30 -11.67 16.38 -19.47
CA ALA A 30 -10.70 16.11 -18.43
C ALA A 30 -11.15 14.92 -17.58
N VAL A 31 -10.19 14.15 -17.09
CA VAL A 31 -10.40 13.07 -16.12
C VAL A 31 -9.81 13.50 -14.80
N VAL A 32 -10.56 13.30 -13.71
CA VAL A 32 -10.08 13.52 -12.35
C VAL A 32 -9.66 12.17 -11.78
N GLU A 33 -8.40 12.05 -11.39
CA GLU A 33 -7.85 10.84 -10.79
C GLU A 33 -7.65 11.03 -9.28
N GLY A 34 -7.81 9.94 -8.54
CA GLY A 34 -7.47 9.86 -7.12
C GLY A 34 -6.25 8.96 -6.88
N THR A 35 -5.76 8.94 -5.64
CA THR A 35 -4.74 7.96 -5.24
C THR A 35 -5.39 6.59 -5.07
N VAL A 36 -4.98 5.62 -5.87
CA VAL A 36 -5.45 4.24 -5.77
C VAL A 36 -4.34 3.38 -5.18
N VAL A 37 -4.65 2.66 -4.11
CA VAL A 37 -3.74 1.71 -3.48
C VAL A 37 -4.37 0.33 -3.45
N GLN A 38 -3.56 -0.69 -3.70
CA GLN A 38 -3.96 -2.07 -3.48
C GLN A 38 -3.50 -2.49 -2.09
N VAL A 39 -4.38 -3.15 -1.34
CA VAL A 39 -4.07 -3.69 -0.01
C VAL A 39 -4.01 -5.21 -0.11
N PRO A 40 -2.83 -5.80 -0.40
CA PRO A 40 -2.71 -7.24 -0.54
C PRO A 40 -2.65 -7.93 0.83
N ALA A 41 -3.19 -9.14 0.89
CA ALA A 41 -2.91 -10.05 1.99
C ALA A 41 -1.44 -10.53 1.90
N LEU A 42 -0.73 -10.54 3.02
CA LEU A 42 0.67 -11.00 3.09
C LEU A 42 0.79 -12.50 3.32
N THR A 43 -0.33 -13.17 3.60
CA THR A 43 -0.41 -14.61 3.84
C THR A 43 -1.55 -15.20 3.03
N GLY A 44 -1.37 -16.44 2.58
CA GLY A 44 -2.48 -17.23 2.06
C GLY A 44 -3.40 -17.69 3.19
N GLY A 45 -4.66 -17.96 2.86
CA GLY A 45 -5.66 -18.43 3.81
C GLY A 45 -7.07 -18.14 3.31
N LYS A 46 -8.05 -18.76 3.95
CA LYS A 46 -9.45 -18.43 3.72
C LYS A 46 -9.77 -17.11 4.43
N ILE A 47 -10.54 -16.23 3.78
CA ILE A 47 -11.14 -15.08 4.47
C ILE A 47 -12.31 -15.60 5.29
N ASP A 48 -12.22 -15.48 6.61
CA ASP A 48 -13.29 -15.85 7.54
C ASP A 48 -14.36 -14.77 7.62
N GLU A 49 -13.94 -13.51 7.57
CA GLU A 49 -14.82 -12.35 7.74
C GLU A 49 -14.32 -11.16 6.91
N MET A 50 -15.26 -10.42 6.33
CA MET A 50 -15.05 -9.09 5.76
C MET A 50 -15.70 -8.07 6.69
N ALA A 51 -14.91 -7.14 7.23
CA ALA A 51 -15.37 -6.18 8.24
C ALA A 51 -15.92 -4.87 7.63
N VAL A 52 -15.80 -4.71 6.32
CA VAL A 52 -16.17 -3.49 5.57
C VAL A 52 -16.84 -3.83 4.25
N GLU A 53 -17.65 -2.92 3.74
CA GLU A 53 -18.29 -3.01 2.43
C GLU A 53 -17.73 -1.96 1.45
N THR A 54 -18.01 -2.17 0.15
CA THR A 54 -17.60 -1.22 -0.88
C THR A 54 -18.32 0.12 -0.69
N GLY A 55 -17.54 1.19 -0.56
CA GLY A 55 -18.05 2.54 -0.34
C GLY A 55 -17.85 3.05 1.09
N ASP A 56 -17.44 2.18 2.02
CA ASP A 56 -17.14 2.58 3.39
C ASP A 56 -15.86 3.43 3.45
N GLU A 57 -15.90 4.48 4.28
CA GLU A 57 -14.71 5.24 4.65
C GLU A 57 -13.92 4.50 5.74
N VAL A 58 -12.62 4.33 5.52
CA VAL A 58 -11.73 3.62 6.45
C VAL A 58 -10.49 4.44 6.77
N ALA A 59 -10.02 4.33 8.01
CA ALA A 59 -8.77 4.92 8.45
C ALA A 59 -7.58 4.00 8.18
N ALA A 60 -6.37 4.55 8.09
CA ALA A 60 -5.15 3.77 7.99
C ALA A 60 -5.01 2.81 9.19
N GLY A 61 -4.73 1.54 8.92
CA GLY A 61 -4.63 0.50 9.93
C GLY A 61 -5.97 -0.09 10.40
N ALA A 62 -7.09 0.31 9.80
CA ALA A 62 -8.38 -0.32 10.06
C ALA A 62 -8.38 -1.81 9.65
N LEU A 63 -9.13 -2.63 10.39
CA LEU A 63 -9.35 -4.02 10.05
C LEU A 63 -10.32 -4.11 8.86
N LEU A 64 -9.86 -4.65 7.74
CA LEU A 64 -10.68 -4.82 6.54
C LEU A 64 -11.24 -6.25 6.42
N ALA A 65 -10.44 -7.25 6.80
CA ALA A 65 -10.79 -8.66 6.70
C ALA A 65 -10.04 -9.49 7.74
N HIS A 66 -10.64 -10.59 8.18
CA HIS A 66 -10.00 -11.61 9.01
C HIS A 66 -9.69 -12.85 8.15
N ILE A 67 -8.42 -13.27 8.16
CA ILE A 67 -7.95 -14.48 7.46
C ILE A 67 -7.78 -15.59 8.49
N ASP A 68 -8.16 -16.81 8.15
CA ASP A 68 -7.91 -17.98 8.99
C ASP A 68 -6.41 -18.14 9.25
N THR A 69 -6.02 -18.05 10.52
CA THR A 69 -4.62 -18.15 10.97
C THR A 69 -4.36 -19.40 11.83
N LEU A 70 -5.26 -20.38 11.83
CA LEU A 70 -5.16 -21.54 12.72
C LEU A 70 -3.81 -22.27 12.58
N GLU A 71 -3.36 -22.52 11.35
CA GLU A 71 -2.07 -23.18 11.09
C GLU A 71 -0.89 -22.36 11.61
N LEU A 72 -0.87 -21.05 11.35
CA LEU A 72 0.16 -20.15 11.87
C LEU A 72 0.15 -20.11 13.41
N SER A 73 -1.03 -20.22 14.02
CA SER A 73 -1.16 -20.25 15.48
C SER A 73 -0.54 -21.52 16.07
N TYR A 74 -0.70 -22.67 15.43
CA TYR A 74 -0.08 -23.93 15.86
C TYR A 74 1.43 -23.91 15.68
N GLN A 75 1.92 -23.42 14.54
CA GLN A 75 3.36 -23.26 14.30
C GLN A 75 4.01 -22.35 15.33
N ARG A 76 3.37 -21.22 15.65
CA ARG A 76 3.82 -20.31 16.71
C ARG A 76 3.88 -21.00 18.08
N ASN A 77 2.86 -21.79 18.43
CA ASN A 77 2.81 -22.49 19.71
C ASN A 77 3.90 -23.57 19.80
N GLN A 78 4.13 -24.32 18.72
CA GLN A 78 5.20 -25.31 18.64
C GLN A 78 6.58 -24.65 18.82
N LEU A 79 6.83 -23.55 18.12
CA LEU A 79 8.09 -22.81 18.26
C LEU A 79 8.31 -22.28 19.68
N ARG A 80 7.24 -21.85 20.36
CA ARG A 80 7.31 -21.40 21.75
C ARG A 80 7.69 -22.54 22.70
N ALA A 81 7.07 -23.71 22.54
CA ALA A 81 7.43 -24.90 23.33
C ALA A 81 8.89 -25.30 23.11
N THR A 82 9.38 -25.25 21.86
CA THR A 82 10.80 -25.50 21.56
C THR A 82 11.73 -24.49 22.23
N LEU A 83 11.37 -23.20 22.27
CA LEU A 83 12.16 -22.20 22.99
C LEU A 83 12.21 -22.46 24.50
N GLU A 84 11.11 -22.88 25.09
CA GLU A 84 11.04 -23.25 26.51
C GLU A 84 11.91 -24.47 26.83
N GLU A 85 11.86 -25.50 25.99
CA GLU A 85 12.73 -26.67 26.11
C GLU A 85 14.21 -26.29 26.04
N LEU A 86 14.59 -25.48 25.05
CA LEU A 86 15.97 -25.02 24.88
C LEU A 86 16.46 -24.19 26.08
N ALA A 87 15.58 -23.39 26.69
CA ALA A 87 15.92 -22.63 27.89
C ALA A 87 16.25 -23.55 29.07
N VAL A 88 15.51 -24.64 29.24
CA VAL A 88 15.79 -25.66 30.27
C VAL A 88 17.11 -26.38 29.97
N GLN A 89 17.32 -26.80 28.72
CA GLN A 89 18.57 -27.47 28.32
C GLN A 89 19.80 -26.57 28.55
N LEU A 90 19.70 -25.27 28.24
CA LEU A 90 20.75 -24.30 28.51
C LEU A 90 21.03 -24.17 30.02
N ALA A 91 19.99 -24.13 30.85
CA ALA A 91 20.14 -24.07 32.30
C ALA A 91 20.87 -25.31 32.83
N ILE A 92 20.52 -26.51 32.34
CA ILE A 92 21.20 -27.76 32.69
C ILE A 92 22.66 -27.72 32.26
N ALA A 93 22.95 -27.36 31.01
CA ALA A 93 24.31 -27.26 30.50
C ALA A 93 25.17 -26.28 31.32
N ARG A 94 24.61 -25.13 31.70
CA ARG A 94 25.29 -24.17 32.59
C ARG A 94 25.59 -24.76 33.97
N LYS A 95 24.67 -25.53 34.54
CA LYS A 95 24.89 -26.21 35.83
C LYS A 95 25.98 -27.28 35.72
N GLN A 96 26.00 -28.04 34.63
CA GLN A 96 27.04 -29.04 34.35
C GLN A 96 28.41 -28.39 34.20
N LEU A 97 28.51 -27.26 33.48
CA LEU A 97 29.75 -26.49 33.37
C LEU A 97 30.25 -26.02 34.73
N ALA A 98 29.39 -25.39 35.55
CA ALA A 98 29.77 -24.91 36.88
C ALA A 98 30.23 -26.04 37.82
N GLN A 99 29.57 -27.20 37.75
CA GLN A 99 29.99 -28.40 38.50
C GLN A 99 31.35 -28.92 38.02
N GLY A 100 31.58 -28.96 36.70
CA GLY A 100 32.85 -29.37 36.12
C GLY A 100 34.01 -28.45 36.51
N GLU A 101 33.79 -27.14 36.50
CA GLU A 101 34.78 -26.15 36.95
C GLU A 101 35.13 -26.31 38.42
N THR A 102 34.12 -26.49 39.27
CA THR A 102 34.30 -26.72 40.71
C THR A 102 35.14 -27.98 40.96
N ASN A 103 34.78 -29.09 40.31
CA ASN A 103 35.48 -30.37 40.47
C ASN A 103 36.95 -30.27 39.99
N ARG A 104 37.20 -29.51 38.93
CA ARG A 104 38.56 -29.24 38.43
C ARG A 104 39.39 -28.43 39.43
N GLY A 105 38.79 -27.46 40.11
CA GLY A 105 39.45 -26.69 41.18
C GLY A 105 39.90 -27.57 42.34
N TYR A 106 39.02 -28.46 42.82
CA TYR A 106 39.36 -29.43 43.87
C TYR A 106 40.54 -30.35 43.52
N LEU A 107 40.65 -30.75 42.24
CA LEU A 107 41.75 -31.59 41.77
C LEU A 107 43.07 -30.83 41.59
N ALA A 108 43.03 -29.50 41.41
CA ALA A 108 44.22 -28.68 41.25
C ALA A 108 44.86 -28.26 42.58
N GLU A 109 44.10 -28.27 43.68
CA GLU A 109 44.58 -27.99 45.04
C GLU A 109 45.25 -29.20 45.74
N LYS A 110 45.23 -30.38 45.12
CA LYS A 110 45.75 -31.63 45.67
C LYS A 110 47.03 -32.07 44.99
#